data_AF-A0A1F5EWP5-F1
#
_entry.id   AF-A0A1F5EWP5-F1
#
_cell.length_a   1.000
_cell.length_b   1.000
_cell.length_c   1.000
_cell.angle_alpha   90.00
_cell.angle_beta   90.00
_cell.angle_gamma   90.00
#
_symmetry.space_group_name_H-M   'P 1'
#
loop_
_entity.id
_entity.type
_entity.pdbx_description
1 polymer ?
#
loop_
_entity_poly.entity_id
_entity_poly.type
_entity_poly.pdbx_seq_one_letter_code
_entity_poly.pdbx_strand_id
1 'polypeptide(L)'
;MQQNYPAHLYEPIRREIAVSYIRHELRKYLPNLRDESAWKVVDADVATWFGGAPFLFPVRDFWNGFYGIVMGFKLLIHLSDFITAENVVWKREMIYPRELVFTGFNPKEFGVDMVSNNVEEAIDFYTKPGNGARRVDDQAKLYKTFEKTAERVSDPIIVTQKKVEDKDQLVVYKGNARVYLAVLDGKNAIDVYVGRFADEKRQLENFWLPTSYLLELAHLARAAWREKDETTYQATVVVLKKILTFSESAKFEMKDRAVHGPSEFTKKILSDLSL
;
A
#
# COMPACT_ATOMS: atom_id res chain seq x y z
N MET A 1 -27.10 6.26 -3.44
CA MET A 1 -26.54 4.90 -3.40
C MET A 1 -26.25 4.56 -1.94
N GLN A 2 -26.75 3.44 -1.46
CA GLN A 2 -26.40 2.93 -0.12
C GLN A 2 -24.92 2.53 -0.16
N GLN A 3 -24.11 3.06 0.76
CA GLN A 3 -22.70 2.70 0.88
C GLN A 3 -22.61 1.33 1.58
N ASN A 4 -22.07 0.33 0.88
CA ASN A 4 -21.93 -1.04 1.40
C ASN A 4 -20.68 -1.24 2.27
N TYR A 5 -19.80 -0.23 2.31
CA TYR A 5 -18.51 -0.28 3.00
C TYR A 5 -18.36 0.95 3.90
N PRO A 6 -17.45 0.94 4.89
CA PRO A 6 -17.15 2.11 5.72
C PRO A 6 -16.78 3.35 4.91
N ALA A 7 -17.17 4.53 5.41
CA ALA A 7 -17.05 5.80 4.69
C ALA A 7 -15.60 6.13 4.29
N HIS A 8 -14.63 5.82 5.14
CA HIS A 8 -13.21 6.12 4.88
C HIS A 8 -12.69 5.43 3.62
N LEU A 9 -13.23 4.26 3.22
CA LEU A 9 -12.83 3.57 1.98
C LEU A 9 -13.28 4.29 0.70
N TYR A 10 -14.13 5.31 0.82
CA TYR A 10 -14.58 6.15 -0.28
C TYR A 10 -13.84 7.49 -0.35
N GLU A 11 -12.90 7.75 0.57
CA GLU A 11 -12.15 9.00 0.58
C GLU A 11 -11.33 9.18 -0.71
N PRO A 12 -11.51 10.30 -1.43
CA PRO A 12 -10.85 10.52 -2.72
C PRO A 12 -9.33 10.40 -2.65
N ILE A 13 -8.70 10.86 -1.57
CA ILE A 13 -7.25 10.83 -1.42
C ILE A 13 -6.70 9.40 -1.32
N ARG A 14 -7.40 8.48 -0.65
CA ARG A 14 -6.97 7.07 -0.55
C ARG A 14 -7.04 6.40 -1.92
N ARG A 15 -8.11 6.67 -2.67
CA ARG A 15 -8.24 6.23 -4.06
C ARG A 15 -7.12 6.80 -4.93
N GLU A 16 -6.81 8.09 -4.79
CA GLU A 16 -5.74 8.75 -5.55
C GLU A 16 -4.38 8.06 -5.28
N ILE A 17 -4.04 7.82 -4.01
CA ILE A 17 -2.82 7.11 -3.61
C ILE A 17 -2.75 5.71 -4.25
N ALA A 18 -3.83 4.93 -4.12
CA ALA A 18 -3.90 3.57 -4.66
C ALA A 18 -3.80 3.55 -6.20
N VAL A 19 -4.53 4.43 -6.89
CA VAL A 19 -4.45 4.59 -8.35
C VAL A 19 -3.03 4.93 -8.77
N SER A 20 -2.39 5.91 -8.13
CA SER A 20 -1.01 6.28 -8.43
C SER A 20 -0.03 5.14 -8.18
N TYR A 21 -0.21 4.37 -7.11
CA TYR A 21 0.62 3.20 -6.83
C TYR A 21 0.46 2.13 -7.92
N ILE A 22 -0.77 1.80 -8.32
CA ILE A 22 -1.07 0.82 -9.35
C ILE A 22 -0.39 1.21 -10.66
N ARG A 23 -0.59 2.45 -11.10
CA ARG A 23 0.02 3.00 -12.32
C ARG A 23 1.56 2.92 -12.30
N HIS A 24 2.16 3.24 -11.17
CA HIS A 24 3.62 3.15 -10.98
C HIS A 24 4.12 1.71 -11.06
N GLU A 25 3.43 0.76 -10.40
CA GLU A 25 3.86 -0.64 -10.41
C GLU A 25 3.67 -1.29 -11.78
N LEU A 26 2.55 -1.05 -12.47
CA LEU A 26 2.33 -1.59 -13.83
C LEU A 26 3.46 -1.19 -14.79
N ARG A 27 3.91 0.08 -14.75
CA ARG A 27 5.05 0.56 -15.56
C ARG A 27 6.36 -0.18 -15.30
N LYS A 28 6.56 -0.70 -14.09
CA LYS A 28 7.76 -1.48 -13.76
C LYS A 28 7.70 -2.90 -14.29
N TYR A 29 6.51 -3.48 -14.38
CA TYR A 29 6.31 -4.85 -14.87
C TYR A 29 6.21 -4.93 -16.40
N LEU A 30 5.98 -3.80 -17.08
CA LEU A 30 5.91 -3.70 -18.53
C LEU A 30 7.02 -2.76 -19.08
N PRO A 31 8.31 -3.05 -18.85
CA PRO A 31 9.41 -2.13 -19.17
C PRO A 31 9.59 -1.85 -20.67
N ASN A 32 9.09 -2.77 -21.52
CA ASN A 32 9.16 -2.64 -22.97
C ASN A 32 8.01 -1.79 -23.56
N LEU A 33 6.95 -1.53 -22.79
CA LEU A 33 5.89 -0.62 -23.20
C LEU A 33 6.36 0.82 -22.93
N ARG A 34 6.91 1.46 -23.95
CA ARG A 34 7.42 2.84 -23.90
C ARG A 34 6.50 3.88 -24.55
N ASP A 35 5.41 3.42 -25.14
CA ASP A 35 4.44 4.29 -25.79
C ASP A 35 3.59 5.02 -24.73
N GLU A 36 3.80 6.34 -24.62
CA GLU A 36 3.06 7.21 -23.72
C GLU A 36 1.55 7.25 -24.04
N SER A 37 1.16 7.04 -25.30
CA SER A 37 -0.26 7.00 -25.66
C SER A 37 -0.95 5.75 -25.11
N ALA A 38 -0.26 4.59 -25.15
CA ALA A 38 -0.73 3.36 -24.52
C ALA A 38 -0.85 3.53 -22.99
N TRP A 39 0.13 4.16 -22.34
CA TRP A 39 0.07 4.41 -20.90
C TRP A 39 -1.06 5.37 -20.50
N LYS A 40 -1.38 6.38 -21.33
CA LYS A 40 -2.55 7.24 -21.08
C LYS A 40 -3.85 6.45 -21.06
N VAL A 41 -4.01 5.46 -21.94
CA VAL A 41 -5.19 4.58 -21.95
C VAL A 41 -5.22 3.72 -20.68
N VAL A 42 -4.12 3.05 -20.35
CA VAL A 42 -4.02 2.24 -19.12
C VAL A 42 -4.30 3.07 -17.87
N ASP A 43 -3.74 4.27 -17.79
CA ASP A 43 -3.94 5.17 -16.65
C ASP A 43 -5.40 5.61 -16.53
N ALA A 44 -6.07 5.88 -17.65
CA ALA A 44 -7.50 6.21 -17.67
C ALA A 44 -8.32 5.02 -17.17
N ASP A 45 -8.04 3.81 -17.65
CA ASP A 45 -8.73 2.60 -17.22
C ASP A 45 -8.57 2.37 -15.72
N VAL A 46 -7.35 2.40 -15.18
CA VAL A 46 -7.08 2.26 -13.74
C VAL A 46 -7.83 3.31 -12.92
N ALA A 47 -7.95 4.56 -13.42
CA ALA A 47 -8.71 5.59 -12.73
C ALA A 47 -10.18 5.21 -12.55
N THR A 48 -10.77 4.49 -13.51
CA THR A 48 -12.19 4.12 -13.49
C THR A 48 -12.50 2.91 -12.61
N TRP A 49 -11.50 2.13 -12.18
CA TRP A 49 -11.74 0.87 -11.46
C TRP A 49 -12.57 1.00 -10.18
N PHE A 50 -12.53 2.16 -9.52
CA PHE A 50 -13.27 2.39 -8.27
C PHE A 50 -14.81 2.40 -8.44
N GLY A 51 -15.32 2.67 -9.65
CA GLY A 51 -16.77 2.71 -9.88
C GLY A 51 -17.25 3.18 -11.26
N GLY A 52 -16.35 3.40 -12.21
CA GLY A 52 -16.69 3.72 -13.61
C GLY A 52 -16.48 2.55 -14.58
N ALA A 53 -15.73 1.53 -14.20
CA ALA A 53 -15.49 0.36 -15.04
C ALA A 53 -16.74 -0.55 -15.09
N PRO A 54 -17.28 -0.88 -16.28
CA PRO A 54 -18.57 -1.57 -16.40
C PRO A 54 -18.57 -3.03 -15.93
N PHE A 55 -17.39 -3.66 -15.87
CA PHE A 55 -17.25 -5.09 -15.53
C PHE A 55 -16.69 -5.33 -14.13
N LEU A 56 -16.39 -4.27 -13.37
CA LEU A 56 -15.88 -4.39 -12.01
C LEU A 56 -17.00 -4.12 -11.00
N PHE A 57 -16.99 -4.88 -9.91
CA PHE A 57 -17.80 -4.57 -8.76
C PHE A 57 -17.20 -3.38 -8.02
N PRO A 58 -17.89 -2.23 -7.95
CA PRO A 58 -17.32 -0.99 -7.43
C PRO A 58 -16.78 -1.15 -6.01
N VAL A 59 -15.70 -0.41 -5.71
CA VAL A 59 -14.97 -0.42 -4.41
C VAL A 59 -14.28 -1.74 -4.07
N ARG A 60 -15.01 -2.87 -4.06
CA ARG A 60 -14.47 -4.20 -3.74
C ARG A 60 -13.36 -4.61 -4.68
N ASP A 61 -13.66 -4.65 -5.98
CA ASP A 61 -12.71 -5.17 -6.96
C ASP A 61 -11.54 -4.19 -7.13
N PHE A 62 -11.76 -2.90 -6.86
CA PHE A 62 -10.68 -1.91 -6.76
C PHE A 62 -9.73 -2.21 -5.61
N TRP A 63 -10.23 -2.35 -4.37
CA TRP A 63 -9.37 -2.59 -3.21
C TRP A 63 -8.73 -3.98 -3.25
N ASN A 64 -9.44 -5.00 -3.75
CA ASN A 64 -8.86 -6.32 -4.03
C ASN A 64 -7.77 -6.26 -5.11
N GLY A 65 -7.99 -5.51 -6.19
CA GLY A 65 -7.01 -5.32 -7.26
C GLY A 65 -5.77 -4.58 -6.77
N PHE A 66 -5.96 -3.51 -5.99
CA PHE A 66 -4.88 -2.80 -5.32
C PHE A 66 -4.08 -3.74 -4.40
N TYR A 67 -4.75 -4.46 -3.51
CA TYR A 67 -4.12 -5.45 -2.64
C TYR A 67 -3.35 -6.49 -3.47
N GLY A 68 -3.94 -7.03 -4.53
CA GLY A 68 -3.30 -8.03 -5.39
C GLY A 68 -1.99 -7.54 -6.01
N ILE A 69 -1.93 -6.27 -6.45
CA ILE A 69 -0.71 -5.67 -7.01
C ILE A 69 0.33 -5.39 -5.92
N VAL A 70 -0.09 -4.86 -4.77
CA VAL A 70 0.79 -4.56 -3.63
C VAL A 70 1.41 -5.84 -3.06
N MET A 71 0.58 -6.85 -2.81
CA MET A 71 0.98 -8.07 -2.14
C MET A 71 1.59 -9.09 -3.08
N GLY A 72 0.97 -9.36 -4.22
CA GLY A 72 1.41 -10.40 -5.14
C GLY A 72 2.84 -10.21 -5.65
N PHE A 73 3.29 -8.96 -5.75
CA PHE A 73 4.63 -8.67 -6.27
C PHE A 73 5.64 -8.11 -5.27
N LYS A 74 5.19 -7.37 -4.25
CA LYS A 74 6.09 -6.65 -3.33
C LYS A 74 6.00 -7.10 -1.88
N LEU A 75 5.00 -7.91 -1.53
CA LEU A 75 4.77 -8.37 -0.16
C LEU A 75 4.62 -7.20 0.84
N LEU A 76 4.06 -6.07 0.37
CA LEU A 76 3.91 -4.84 1.15
C LEU A 76 2.54 -4.77 1.84
N ILE A 77 2.22 -5.77 2.68
CA ILE A 77 0.88 -5.92 3.28
C ILE A 77 0.46 -4.66 4.04
N HIS A 78 1.41 -4.10 4.78
CA HIS A 78 1.18 -2.92 5.60
C HIS A 78 0.80 -1.69 4.77
N LEU A 79 1.14 -1.59 3.49
CA LEU A 79 0.73 -0.45 2.67
C LEU A 79 -0.76 -0.44 2.42
N SER A 80 -1.32 -1.62 2.11
CA SER A 80 -2.75 -1.78 1.88
C SER A 80 -3.52 -1.43 3.14
N ASP A 81 -3.10 -2.00 4.27
CA ASP A 81 -3.72 -1.77 5.56
C ASP A 81 -3.63 -0.28 5.95
N PHE A 82 -2.46 0.35 5.77
CA PHE A 82 -2.25 1.75 6.14
C PHE A 82 -3.05 2.73 5.26
N ILE A 83 -3.13 2.48 3.95
CA ILE A 83 -3.93 3.31 3.05
C ILE A 83 -5.41 3.18 3.35
N THR A 84 -5.87 2.01 3.80
CA THR A 84 -7.29 1.74 4.00
C THR A 84 -7.75 1.87 5.44
N ALA A 85 -6.86 2.04 6.42
CA ALA A 85 -7.22 2.17 7.83
C ALA A 85 -7.96 3.48 8.14
N GLU A 86 -9.06 3.36 8.86
CA GLU A 86 -9.95 4.46 9.24
C GLU A 86 -9.22 5.55 10.04
N ASN A 87 -8.35 5.15 10.96
CA ASN A 87 -7.65 6.06 11.86
C ASN A 87 -6.35 6.63 11.28
N VAL A 88 -6.11 6.48 9.97
CA VAL A 88 -5.01 7.15 9.27
C VAL A 88 -5.55 8.33 8.47
N VAL A 89 -5.11 9.53 8.80
CA VAL A 89 -5.40 10.75 8.05
C VAL A 89 -4.36 10.93 6.96
N TRP A 90 -4.83 10.95 5.71
CA TRP A 90 -4.00 11.21 4.54
C TRP A 90 -4.06 12.66 4.12
N LYS A 91 -2.91 13.22 3.75
CA LYS A 91 -2.78 14.55 3.14
C LYS A 91 -1.75 14.52 2.01
N ARG A 92 -1.91 15.43 1.06
CA ARG A 92 -0.88 15.78 0.09
C ARG A 92 -0.24 17.07 0.56
N GLU A 93 1.06 17.06 0.81
CA GLU A 93 1.78 18.22 1.34
C GLU A 93 3.25 18.24 0.90
N MET A 94 3.86 19.42 0.98
CA MET A 94 5.28 19.60 0.74
C MET A 94 6.05 19.26 2.03
N ILE A 95 6.96 18.30 1.97
CA ILE A 95 7.80 17.89 3.10
C ILE A 95 9.28 18.14 2.80
N TYR A 96 10.04 18.57 3.81
CA TYR A 96 11.48 18.69 3.70
C TYR A 96 12.12 17.29 3.70
N PRO A 97 12.97 16.93 2.73
CA PRO A 97 13.57 15.59 2.68
C PRO A 97 14.28 15.18 3.97
N ARG A 98 14.89 16.13 4.71
CA ARG A 98 15.55 15.88 6.01
C ARG A 98 14.64 15.29 7.10
N GLU A 99 13.32 15.47 7.00
CA GLU A 99 12.34 14.94 7.98
C GLU A 99 12.01 13.46 7.73
N LEU A 100 12.54 12.88 6.65
CA LEU A 100 12.19 11.55 6.18
C LEU A 100 13.24 10.50 6.55
N VAL A 101 12.78 9.26 6.63
CA VAL A 101 13.61 8.06 6.81
C VAL A 101 13.43 7.12 5.62
N PHE A 102 14.53 6.66 5.02
CA PHE A 102 14.46 5.67 3.95
C PHE A 102 13.97 4.31 4.48
N THR A 103 13.17 3.60 3.69
CA THR A 103 12.72 2.23 4.00
C THR A 103 13.09 1.28 2.86
N GLY A 104 13.87 0.23 3.15
CA GLY A 104 14.25 -0.77 2.14
C GLY A 104 15.06 -0.23 0.97
N PHE A 105 15.69 0.93 1.14
CA PHE A 105 16.62 1.54 0.18
C PHE A 105 17.98 1.67 0.83
N ASN A 106 19.03 1.30 0.11
CA ASN A 106 20.38 1.25 0.64
C ASN A 106 21.32 2.18 -0.15
N PRO A 107 21.53 3.42 0.33
CA PRO A 107 22.46 4.36 -0.30
C PRO A 107 23.92 3.89 -0.33
N LYS A 108 24.28 2.79 0.34
CA LYS A 108 25.61 2.16 0.20
C LYS A 108 25.90 1.73 -1.25
N GLU A 109 24.89 1.47 -2.09
CA GLU A 109 25.09 1.21 -3.54
C GLU A 109 25.64 2.42 -4.31
N PHE A 110 25.52 3.61 -3.72
CA PHE A 110 26.11 4.87 -4.16
C PHE A 110 27.30 5.25 -3.27
N GLY A 111 27.78 4.30 -2.43
CA GLY A 111 28.84 4.42 -1.45
C GLY A 111 28.61 5.50 -0.38
N VAL A 112 27.34 5.80 -0.08
CA VAL A 112 26.93 6.61 1.07
C VAL A 112 26.69 5.67 2.22
N ASP A 113 27.59 5.65 3.20
CA ASP A 113 27.42 4.83 4.39
C ASP A 113 26.52 5.53 5.40
N MET A 114 25.32 4.98 5.59
CA MET A 114 24.32 5.52 6.51
C MET A 114 24.20 4.65 7.75
N VAL A 115 24.03 5.30 8.90
CA VAL A 115 23.88 4.65 10.20
C VAL A 115 22.40 4.45 10.54
N SER A 116 21.56 5.46 10.35
CA SER A 116 20.16 5.47 10.80
C SER A 116 19.12 5.46 9.67
N ASN A 117 19.56 5.49 8.41
CA ASN A 117 18.71 5.66 7.22
C ASN A 117 17.93 6.99 7.18
N ASN A 118 18.22 7.94 8.08
CA ASN A 118 17.70 9.30 8.00
C ASN A 118 18.18 9.97 6.72
N VAL A 119 17.26 10.52 5.93
CA VAL A 119 17.58 11.17 4.65
C VAL A 119 18.55 12.34 4.86
N GLU A 120 18.54 12.97 6.04
CA GLU A 120 19.52 13.97 6.46
C GLU A 120 20.98 13.51 6.31
N GLU A 121 21.31 12.25 6.60
CA GLU A 121 22.69 11.75 6.45
C GLU A 121 23.14 11.76 4.98
N ALA A 122 22.22 11.50 4.04
CA ALA A 122 22.51 11.58 2.61
C ALA A 122 22.69 13.05 2.16
N ILE A 123 21.88 13.96 2.70
CA ILE A 123 22.03 15.40 2.46
C ILE A 123 23.41 15.85 2.94
N ASP A 124 23.73 15.57 4.20
CA ASP A 124 25.00 15.95 4.83
C ASP A 124 26.20 15.39 4.08
N PHE A 125 26.09 14.15 3.59
CA PHE A 125 27.12 13.54 2.76
C PHE A 125 27.37 14.36 1.48
N TYR A 126 26.34 14.69 0.71
CA TYR A 126 26.50 15.39 -0.57
C TYR A 126 26.76 16.89 -0.45
N THR A 127 26.49 17.49 0.72
CA THR A 127 26.84 18.90 0.99
C THR A 127 28.28 19.09 1.46
N LYS A 128 29.01 18.02 1.80
CA LYS A 128 30.43 18.12 2.19
C LYS A 128 31.30 18.61 1.03
N PRO A 129 32.27 19.51 1.29
CA PRO A 129 33.26 19.91 0.29
C PRO A 129 33.94 18.68 -0.33
N GLY A 130 34.09 18.68 -1.66
CA GLY A 130 34.69 17.58 -2.41
C GLY A 130 33.70 16.53 -2.95
N ASN A 131 32.46 16.47 -2.46
CA ASN A 131 31.46 15.49 -2.93
C ASN A 131 30.59 15.98 -4.11
N GLY A 132 30.83 17.20 -4.62
CA GLY A 132 30.04 17.79 -5.70
C GLY A 132 30.10 16.99 -7.01
N ALA A 133 31.28 16.52 -7.43
CA ALA A 133 31.41 15.70 -8.64
C ALA A 133 30.65 14.37 -8.50
N ARG A 134 30.80 13.72 -7.34
CA ARG A 134 30.09 12.48 -7.03
C ARG A 134 28.57 12.63 -7.03
N ARG A 135 28.06 13.75 -6.50
CA ARG A 135 26.63 14.08 -6.54
C ARG A 135 26.10 14.08 -7.97
N VAL A 136 26.85 14.66 -8.92
CA VAL A 136 26.48 14.70 -10.34
C VAL A 136 26.51 13.29 -10.96
N ASP A 137 27.53 12.49 -10.65
CA ASP A 137 27.64 11.12 -11.16
C ASP A 137 26.50 10.22 -10.67
N ASP A 138 26.19 10.27 -9.37
CA ASP A 138 25.11 9.49 -8.76
C ASP A 138 23.74 9.93 -9.29
N GLN A 139 23.56 11.23 -9.54
CA GLN A 139 22.36 11.79 -10.16
C GLN A 139 22.17 11.22 -11.58
N ALA A 140 23.22 11.25 -12.41
CA ALA A 140 23.18 10.71 -13.77
C ALA A 140 22.89 9.21 -13.79
N LYS A 141 23.51 8.43 -12.88
CA LYS A 141 23.26 6.99 -12.71
C LYS A 141 21.78 6.70 -12.39
N LEU A 142 21.17 7.54 -11.56
CA LEU A 142 19.79 7.37 -11.12
C LEU A 142 18.79 7.76 -12.23
N TYR A 143 18.99 8.88 -12.93
CA TYR A 143 18.19 9.25 -14.11
C TYR A 143 18.18 8.14 -15.17
N LYS A 144 19.36 7.59 -15.50
CA LYS A 144 19.49 6.47 -16.44
C LYS A 144 18.68 5.23 -16.00
N THR A 145 18.46 5.04 -14.70
CA THR A 145 17.64 3.95 -14.18
C THR A 145 16.15 4.21 -14.38
N PHE A 146 15.71 5.46 -14.26
CA PHE A 146 14.32 5.86 -14.52
C PHE A 146 13.97 5.81 -16.01
N GLU A 147 14.91 6.14 -16.89
CA GLU A 147 14.74 6.09 -18.36
C GLU A 147 14.62 4.67 -18.95
N LYS A 148 14.93 3.61 -18.17
CA LYS A 148 14.80 2.23 -18.66
C LYS A 148 13.37 1.81 -18.96
N THR A 149 12.41 2.47 -18.31
CA THR A 149 10.97 2.24 -18.38
C THR A 149 10.27 3.50 -18.90
N ALA A 150 8.94 3.49 -19.01
CA ALA A 150 8.17 4.74 -19.07
C ALA A 150 8.60 5.70 -17.93
N GLU A 151 8.40 7.01 -18.13
CA GLU A 151 8.83 8.01 -17.17
C GLU A 151 8.16 7.80 -15.81
N ARG A 152 8.96 7.76 -14.74
CA ARG A 152 8.52 7.49 -13.36
C ARG A 152 9.08 8.47 -12.34
N VAL A 153 9.84 9.47 -12.78
CA VAL A 153 10.49 10.44 -11.90
C VAL A 153 9.45 11.30 -11.17
N SER A 154 8.34 11.59 -11.86
CA SER A 154 7.21 12.40 -11.39
C SER A 154 6.14 11.61 -10.63
N ASP A 155 6.27 10.28 -10.52
CA ASP A 155 5.32 9.49 -9.75
C ASP A 155 5.29 9.97 -8.29
N PRO A 156 4.17 9.80 -7.56
CA PRO A 156 4.05 10.32 -6.20
C PRO A 156 4.78 9.47 -5.16
N ILE A 157 5.34 10.14 -4.18
CA ILE A 157 6.03 9.55 -3.03
C ILE A 157 4.97 9.32 -1.94
N ILE A 158 5.00 8.14 -1.33
CA ILE A 158 4.08 7.76 -0.25
C ILE A 158 4.90 7.63 1.03
N VAL A 159 4.54 8.43 2.03
CA VAL A 159 5.15 8.52 3.35
C VAL A 159 4.12 8.09 4.39
N THR A 160 4.56 7.34 5.38
CA THR A 160 3.71 6.92 6.50
C THR A 160 4.36 7.28 7.81
N GLN A 161 3.57 7.61 8.82
CA GLN A 161 4.05 7.74 10.19
C GLN A 161 4.35 6.35 10.77
N LYS A 162 5.50 6.21 11.44
CA LYS A 162 5.87 5.02 12.19
C LYS A 162 6.46 5.42 13.54
N LYS A 163 6.11 4.68 14.59
CA LYS A 163 6.74 4.83 15.91
C LYS A 163 8.04 4.02 15.96
N VAL A 164 9.16 4.69 16.23
CA VAL A 164 10.50 4.10 16.39
C VAL A 164 11.11 4.67 17.68
N GLU A 165 11.43 3.80 18.63
CA GLU A 165 12.04 4.20 19.92
C GLU A 165 11.29 5.37 20.60
N ASP A 166 9.96 5.26 20.69
CA ASP A 166 9.05 6.26 21.24
C ASP A 166 8.97 7.61 20.51
N LYS A 167 9.58 7.73 19.34
CA LYS A 167 9.45 8.90 18.46
C LYS A 167 8.63 8.57 17.22
N ASP A 168 7.78 9.51 16.84
CA ASP A 168 7.12 9.45 15.53
C ASP A 168 8.10 9.86 14.44
N GLN A 169 8.28 8.99 13.46
CA GLN A 169 9.09 9.22 12.28
C GLN A 169 8.24 9.14 11.01
N LEU A 170 8.60 9.93 10.01
CA LEU A 170 8.02 9.86 8.69
C LEU A 170 8.88 8.95 7.81
N VAL A 171 8.37 7.77 7.50
CA VAL A 171 9.10 6.76 6.74
C VAL A 171 8.65 6.75 5.29
N VAL A 172 9.60 6.71 4.37
CA VAL A 172 9.34 6.66 2.93
C VAL A 172 8.96 5.23 2.56
N TYR A 173 7.66 4.95 2.57
CA TYR A 173 7.13 3.65 2.23
C TYR A 173 7.30 3.37 0.73
N LYS A 174 7.04 4.37 -0.11
CA LYS A 174 7.17 4.27 -1.56
C LYS A 174 7.82 5.52 -2.14
N GLY A 175 8.81 5.32 -3.00
CA GLY A 175 9.50 6.42 -3.69
C GLY A 175 10.87 6.76 -3.13
N ASN A 176 11.53 5.85 -2.37
CA ASN A 176 12.88 6.06 -1.84
C ASN A 176 13.88 6.58 -2.89
N ALA A 177 13.93 5.96 -4.08
CA ALA A 177 14.80 6.44 -5.16
C ALA A 177 14.44 7.85 -5.66
N ARG A 178 13.16 8.26 -5.61
CA ARG A 178 12.73 9.62 -5.98
C ARG A 178 13.06 10.63 -4.88
N VAL A 179 12.94 10.25 -3.60
CA VAL A 179 13.42 11.07 -2.47
C VAL A 179 14.94 11.25 -2.57
N TYR A 180 15.68 10.18 -2.85
CA TYR A 180 17.13 10.25 -3.02
C TYR A 180 17.52 11.10 -4.24
N LEU A 181 16.81 10.97 -5.37
CA LEU A 181 16.98 11.88 -6.51
C LEU A 181 16.72 13.34 -6.11
N ALA A 182 15.70 13.62 -5.31
CA ALA A 182 15.43 14.97 -4.83
C ALA A 182 16.56 15.54 -3.95
N VAL A 183 17.23 14.70 -3.15
CA VAL A 183 18.45 15.07 -2.42
C VAL A 183 19.57 15.45 -3.40
N LEU A 184 19.79 14.62 -4.43
CA LEU A 184 20.78 14.88 -5.48
C LEU A 184 20.44 16.11 -6.33
N ASP A 185 19.17 16.40 -6.56
CA ASP A 185 18.69 17.62 -7.21
C ASP A 185 18.81 18.85 -6.29
N GLY A 186 19.00 18.66 -4.98
CA GLY A 186 19.08 19.74 -3.99
C GLY A 186 17.74 20.38 -3.71
N LYS A 187 16.65 19.62 -3.82
CA LYS A 187 15.31 20.11 -3.51
C LYS A 187 15.14 20.31 -2.01
N ASN A 188 14.70 21.50 -1.63
CA ASN A 188 14.41 21.81 -0.23
C ASN A 188 13.11 21.16 0.25
N ALA A 189 12.13 20.99 -0.64
CA ALA A 189 10.86 20.34 -0.32
C ALA A 189 10.41 19.46 -1.49
N ILE A 190 9.65 18.42 -1.18
CA ILE A 190 9.08 17.47 -2.14
C ILE A 190 7.59 17.27 -1.87
N ASP A 191 6.82 17.12 -2.93
CA ASP A 191 5.38 16.81 -2.87
C ASP A 191 5.18 15.33 -2.55
N VAL A 192 4.49 15.03 -1.46
CA VAL A 192 4.26 13.66 -0.99
C VAL A 192 2.83 13.45 -0.54
N TYR A 193 2.36 12.21 -0.64
CA TYR A 193 1.25 11.74 0.18
C TYR A 193 1.80 11.30 1.52
N VAL A 194 1.21 11.81 2.60
CA VAL A 194 1.60 11.47 3.96
C VAL A 194 0.39 10.98 4.75
N GLY A 195 0.54 9.80 5.34
CA GLY A 195 -0.46 9.22 6.23
C GLY A 195 0.02 9.32 7.67
N ARG A 196 -0.78 9.94 8.54
CA ARG A 196 -0.52 10.06 9.99
C ARG A 196 -1.67 9.46 10.77
N PHE A 197 -1.37 8.85 11.91
CA PHE A 197 -2.40 8.34 12.80
C PHE A 197 -3.19 9.50 13.41
N ALA A 198 -4.51 9.34 13.48
CA ALA A 198 -5.42 10.27 14.13
C ALA A 198 -5.34 10.19 15.66
N ASP A 199 -4.84 9.06 16.19
CA ASP A 199 -4.79 8.75 17.62
C ASP A 199 -3.41 8.29 18.08
N GLU A 200 -3.15 8.41 19.38
CA GLU A 200 -1.87 8.06 20.02
C GLU A 200 -1.56 6.56 20.08
N LYS A 201 -2.53 5.67 19.83
CA LYS A 201 -2.27 4.22 19.88
C LYS A 201 -1.35 3.79 18.75
N ARG A 202 -1.38 4.50 17.62
CA ARG A 202 -0.55 4.22 16.43
C ARG A 202 -0.72 2.79 15.91
N GLN A 203 -1.93 2.25 16.01
CA GLN A 203 -2.31 0.91 15.52
C GLN A 203 -3.36 1.07 14.44
N LEU A 204 -3.26 0.33 13.34
CA LEU A 204 -4.23 0.41 12.26
C LEU A 204 -5.57 -0.16 12.70
N GLU A 205 -6.63 0.60 12.49
CA GLU A 205 -8.01 0.21 12.82
C GLU A 205 -8.88 0.22 11.57
N ASN A 206 -9.81 -0.74 11.49
CA ASN A 206 -10.86 -0.83 10.46
C ASN A 206 -10.36 -0.65 9.02
N PHE A 207 -9.44 -1.50 8.57
CA PHE A 207 -8.83 -1.43 7.22
C PHE A 207 -9.41 -2.48 6.26
N TRP A 208 -9.07 -2.39 4.98
CA TRP A 208 -9.50 -3.36 3.97
C TRP A 208 -8.77 -4.70 4.16
N LEU A 209 -9.55 -5.79 4.18
CA LEU A 209 -9.02 -7.14 4.06
C LEU A 209 -9.52 -7.74 2.76
N PRO A 210 -8.63 -8.35 1.94
CA PRO A 210 -9.02 -8.86 0.65
C PRO A 210 -9.99 -10.03 0.77
N THR A 211 -11.03 -10.02 -0.07
CA THR A 211 -12.05 -11.09 -0.08
C THR A 211 -11.43 -12.47 -0.33
N SER A 212 -10.35 -12.55 -1.13
CA SER A 212 -9.65 -13.80 -1.42
C SER A 212 -9.10 -14.45 -0.15
N TYR A 213 -8.58 -13.67 0.79
CA TYR A 213 -8.06 -14.21 2.06
C TYR A 213 -9.18 -14.82 2.93
N LEU A 214 -10.35 -14.16 2.96
CA LEU A 214 -11.52 -14.68 3.64
C LEU A 214 -12.04 -15.97 2.99
N LEU A 215 -12.04 -16.02 1.65
CA LEU A 215 -12.44 -17.19 0.86
C LEU A 215 -11.55 -18.40 1.17
N GLU A 216 -10.23 -18.24 1.18
CA GLU A 216 -9.29 -19.33 1.48
C GLU A 216 -9.53 -19.90 2.90
N LEU A 217 -9.69 -19.04 3.90
CA LEU A 217 -10.01 -19.47 5.26
C LEU A 217 -11.39 -20.15 5.35
N ALA A 218 -12.39 -19.62 4.64
CA ALA A 218 -13.72 -20.23 4.58
C ALA A 218 -13.68 -21.62 3.89
N HIS A 219 -12.86 -21.78 2.85
CA HIS A 219 -12.64 -23.05 2.17
C HIS A 219 -11.96 -24.07 3.09
N LEU A 220 -10.94 -23.66 3.85
CA LEU A 220 -10.29 -24.51 4.83
C LEU A 220 -11.27 -24.98 5.92
N ALA A 221 -12.04 -24.05 6.49
CA ALA A 221 -13.07 -24.38 7.48
C ALA A 221 -14.12 -25.35 6.89
N ARG A 222 -14.52 -25.16 5.63
CA ARG A 222 -15.47 -26.04 4.94
C ARG A 222 -14.92 -27.45 4.75
N ALA A 223 -13.65 -27.58 4.38
CA ALA A 223 -12.99 -28.87 4.22
C ALA A 223 -12.93 -29.61 5.57
N ALA A 224 -12.42 -28.95 6.61
CA ALA A 224 -12.36 -29.51 7.96
C ALA A 224 -13.74 -29.95 8.49
N TRP A 225 -14.77 -29.13 8.27
CA TRP A 225 -16.15 -29.47 8.66
C TRP A 225 -16.66 -30.72 7.95
N ARG A 226 -16.40 -30.87 6.64
CA ARG A 226 -16.81 -32.06 5.87
C ARG A 226 -16.11 -33.33 6.34
N GLU A 227 -14.84 -33.20 6.72
CA GLU A 227 -14.00 -34.31 7.20
C GLU A 227 -14.22 -34.62 8.69
N LYS A 228 -15.05 -33.82 9.38
CA LYS A 228 -15.26 -33.88 10.83
C LYS A 228 -13.97 -33.65 11.64
N ASP A 229 -13.02 -32.90 11.06
CA ASP A 229 -11.85 -32.40 11.78
C ASP A 229 -12.21 -31.14 12.57
N GLU A 230 -12.72 -31.35 13.78
CA GLU A 230 -13.14 -30.28 14.67
C GLU A 230 -11.96 -29.37 15.09
N THR A 231 -10.74 -29.90 15.14
CA THR A 231 -9.56 -29.14 15.57
C THR A 231 -9.22 -28.06 14.55
N THR A 232 -9.09 -28.45 13.28
CA THR A 232 -8.79 -27.50 12.19
C THR A 232 -9.95 -26.52 11.99
N TYR A 233 -11.19 -26.99 12.10
CA TYR A 233 -12.36 -26.12 12.02
C TYR A 233 -12.31 -25.02 13.10
N GLN A 234 -12.15 -25.39 14.37
CA GLN A 234 -12.12 -24.42 15.48
C GLN A 234 -10.92 -23.48 15.39
N ALA A 235 -9.74 -23.98 15.01
CA ALA A 235 -8.58 -23.14 14.79
C ALA A 235 -8.83 -22.08 13.69
N THR A 236 -9.48 -22.49 12.59
CA THR A 236 -9.83 -21.58 11.49
C THR A 236 -10.87 -20.54 11.92
N VAL A 237 -11.88 -20.94 12.70
CA VAL A 237 -12.89 -20.04 13.27
C VAL A 237 -12.25 -19.00 14.20
N VAL A 238 -11.30 -19.39 15.05
CA VAL A 238 -10.57 -18.46 15.93
C VAL A 238 -9.80 -17.42 15.11
N VAL A 239 -9.12 -17.84 14.05
CA VAL A 239 -8.40 -16.95 13.15
C VAL A 239 -9.36 -15.97 12.46
N LEU A 240 -10.46 -16.48 11.90
CA LEU A 240 -11.49 -15.65 11.26
C LEU A 240 -12.09 -14.64 12.24
N LYS A 241 -12.45 -15.05 13.47
CA LYS A 241 -12.95 -14.13 14.50
C LYS A 241 -11.98 -12.99 14.74
N LYS A 242 -10.70 -13.29 14.94
CA LYS A 242 -9.67 -12.28 15.17
C LYS A 242 -9.56 -11.32 14.00
N ILE A 243 -9.49 -11.83 12.77
CA ILE A 243 -9.39 -11.02 11.56
C ILE A 243 -10.59 -10.09 11.40
N LEU A 244 -11.81 -10.61 11.65
CA LEU A 244 -13.05 -9.85 11.53
C LEU A 244 -13.17 -8.72 12.56
N THR A 245 -12.44 -8.77 13.69
CA THR A 245 -12.40 -7.63 14.62
C THR A 245 -11.66 -6.42 14.08
N PHE A 246 -10.85 -6.57 13.03
CA PHE A 246 -10.05 -5.49 12.45
C PHE A 246 -10.73 -4.77 11.28
N SER A 247 -11.88 -5.25 10.78
CA SER A 247 -12.46 -4.74 9.54
C SER A 247 -13.97 -4.98 9.43
N GLU A 248 -14.75 -3.90 9.41
CA GLU A 248 -16.19 -3.97 9.12
C GLU A 248 -16.45 -4.43 7.68
N SER A 249 -15.59 -4.02 6.73
CA SER A 249 -15.65 -4.50 5.34
C SER A 249 -15.48 -6.01 5.25
N ALA A 250 -14.58 -6.60 6.05
CA ALA A 250 -14.40 -8.05 6.06
C ALA A 250 -15.64 -8.78 6.60
N LYS A 251 -16.34 -8.22 7.58
CA LYS A 251 -17.62 -8.78 8.06
C LYS A 251 -18.67 -8.78 6.95
N PHE A 252 -18.77 -7.70 6.19
CA PHE A 252 -19.66 -7.62 5.03
C PHE A 252 -19.27 -8.66 3.96
N GLU A 253 -18.00 -8.70 3.55
CA GLU A 253 -17.49 -9.63 2.53
C GLU A 253 -17.63 -11.10 2.96
N MET A 254 -17.47 -11.38 4.25
CA MET A 254 -17.67 -12.73 4.79
C MET A 254 -19.10 -13.21 4.56
N LYS A 255 -20.10 -12.37 4.89
CA LYS A 255 -21.54 -12.69 4.74
C LYS A 255 -21.98 -12.72 3.27
N ASP A 256 -21.57 -11.73 2.48
CA ASP A 256 -22.05 -11.55 1.11
C ASP A 256 -21.37 -12.50 0.11
N ARG A 257 -20.09 -12.85 0.34
CA ARG A 257 -19.27 -13.56 -0.65
C ARG A 257 -18.57 -14.80 -0.11
N ALA A 258 -17.82 -14.71 0.98
CA ALA A 258 -16.92 -15.79 1.38
C ALA A 258 -17.69 -17.07 1.76
N VAL A 259 -18.81 -16.93 2.47
CA VAL A 259 -19.70 -18.03 2.85
C VAL A 259 -21.13 -17.76 2.39
N HIS A 260 -21.32 -17.53 1.08
CA HIS A 260 -22.63 -17.25 0.51
C HIS A 260 -23.51 -18.52 0.34
N GLY A 261 -24.83 -18.32 0.30
CA GLY A 261 -25.83 -19.34 -0.04
C GLY A 261 -26.36 -20.18 1.14
N PRO A 262 -27.54 -20.82 0.98
CA PRO A 262 -28.19 -21.57 2.06
C PRO A 262 -27.61 -22.97 2.19
N SER A 263 -26.57 -23.13 3.02
CA SER A 263 -26.03 -24.44 3.40
C SER A 263 -25.96 -24.60 4.92
N GLU A 264 -25.96 -25.84 5.44
CA GLU A 264 -25.76 -26.10 6.87
C GLU A 264 -24.41 -25.56 7.35
N PHE A 265 -23.37 -25.75 6.54
CA PHE A 265 -22.06 -25.16 6.77
C PHE A 265 -22.14 -23.64 6.90
N THR A 266 -22.82 -22.96 5.96
CA THR A 266 -22.97 -21.50 5.98
C THR A 266 -23.66 -21.03 7.27
N LYS A 267 -24.76 -21.68 7.66
CA LYS A 267 -25.46 -21.35 8.92
C LYS A 267 -24.55 -21.54 10.14
N LYS A 268 -23.82 -22.66 10.18
CA LYS A 268 -22.91 -22.98 11.29
C LYS A 268 -21.77 -21.96 11.38
N ILE A 269 -21.04 -21.70 10.29
CA ILE A 269 -19.89 -20.81 10.34
C ILE A 269 -20.29 -19.36 10.63
N LEU A 270 -21.40 -18.86 10.08
CA LEU A 270 -21.90 -17.52 10.41
C LEU A 270 -22.30 -17.42 11.89
N SER A 271 -23.02 -18.41 12.42
CA SER A 271 -23.35 -18.50 13.84
C SER A 271 -22.08 -18.51 14.72
N ASP A 272 -21.11 -19.37 14.38
CA ASP A 272 -19.87 -19.48 15.14
C ASP A 272 -19.08 -18.17 15.12
N LEU A 273 -19.12 -17.41 14.02
CA LEU A 273 -18.48 -16.09 13.87
C LEU A 273 -19.31 -14.93 14.42
N SER A 274 -20.53 -15.16 14.89
CA SER A 274 -21.47 -14.13 15.35
C SER A 274 -21.80 -13.09 14.26
N LEU A 275 -22.02 -13.58 13.03
CA LEU A 275 -22.31 -12.80 11.83
C LEU A 275 -23.73 -13.04 11.32
#